data_AF-A0A290XC65-F1
#
_entry.id   AF-A0A290XC65-F1
#
_cell.length_a   1.000
_cell.length_b   1.000
_cell.length_c   1.000
_cell.angle_alpha   90.00
_cell.angle_beta   90.00
_cell.angle_gamma   90.00
#
_symmetry.space_group_name_H-M   'P 1'
#
loop_
_entity.id
_entity.type
_entity.pdbx_description
1 polymer ?
#
loop_
_entity_poly.entity_id
_entity_poly.type
_entity_poly.pdbx_seq_one_letter_code
_entity_poly.pdbx_strand_id
1 'polypeptide(L)'
;MRTIALSTATCLLAACATTPASLTADPTRCDALAGDDRQPTAAPDVAAELLTLAHVTAAPERALWYLAPDGARAACLPAATVGTCGHVLHTFQPQVHRMWAWSGGATRREACAD
;
A
#
# COMPACT_ATOMS: atom_id res chain seq x y z
N MET A 1 -7.97 11.85 60.33
CA MET A 1 -8.44 10.61 59.68
C MET A 1 -8.14 10.70 58.20
N ARG A 2 -7.26 9.82 57.69
CA ARG A 2 -6.87 9.72 56.28
C ARG A 2 -7.72 8.63 55.63
N THR A 3 -8.47 8.97 54.59
CA THR A 3 -9.19 8.01 53.74
C THR A 3 -8.52 7.98 52.37
N ILE A 4 -7.80 6.89 52.10
CA ILE A 4 -7.22 6.57 50.80
C ILE A 4 -8.30 5.82 50.03
N ALA A 5 -8.87 6.45 49.01
CA ALA A 5 -9.76 5.76 48.07
C ALA A 5 -8.89 5.10 46.98
N LEU A 6 -8.74 3.78 47.07
CA LEU A 6 -8.19 2.95 46.01
C LEU A 6 -9.17 2.86 44.83
N SER A 7 -8.63 3.11 43.64
CA SER A 7 -8.77 2.27 42.45
C SER A 7 -10.17 1.95 41.93
N THR A 8 -10.56 2.60 40.84
CA THR A 8 -11.10 1.93 39.65
C THR A 8 -10.78 2.77 38.40
N ALA A 9 -9.58 2.56 37.86
CA ALA A 9 -9.27 2.96 36.49
C ALA A 9 -10.11 2.09 35.55
N THR A 10 -11.27 2.59 35.15
CA THR A 10 -12.09 1.97 34.11
C THR A 10 -11.54 2.39 32.75
N CYS A 11 -10.39 1.81 32.37
CA CYS A 11 -10.01 1.75 30.96
C CYS A 11 -10.98 0.79 30.28
N LEU A 12 -12.15 1.30 29.92
CA LEU A 12 -13.04 0.64 28.97
C LEU A 12 -12.28 0.55 27.66
N LEU A 13 -11.78 -0.66 27.41
CA LEU A 13 -11.25 -1.14 26.16
C LEU A 13 -12.19 -0.71 25.03
N ALA A 14 -11.89 0.43 24.40
CA ALA A 14 -12.18 0.60 23.00
C ALA A 14 -11.35 -0.49 22.31
N ALA A 15 -11.99 -1.63 22.10
CA ALA A 15 -11.45 -2.69 21.27
C ALA A 15 -11.16 -2.05 19.91
N CYS A 16 -9.89 -1.70 19.68
CA CYS A 16 -9.34 -1.54 18.34
C CYS A 16 -9.57 -2.90 17.67
N ALA A 17 -10.74 -3.05 17.06
CA ALA A 17 -11.03 -4.13 16.15
C ALA A 17 -10.12 -3.88 14.96
N THR A 18 -8.89 -4.37 15.04
CA THR A 18 -7.99 -4.53 13.90
C THR A 18 -8.73 -5.44 12.94
N THR A 19 -9.51 -4.83 12.05
CA THR A 19 -10.17 -5.54 10.96
C THR A 19 -9.04 -6.25 10.23
N PRO A 20 -9.13 -7.57 9.99
CA PRO A 20 -8.06 -8.28 9.31
C PRO A 20 -7.76 -7.53 8.01
N ALA A 21 -6.51 -7.10 7.86
CA ALA A 21 -6.10 -6.33 6.70
C ALA A 21 -6.45 -7.13 5.44
N SER A 22 -7.22 -6.51 4.55
CA SER A 22 -7.65 -7.15 3.31
C SER A 22 -6.44 -7.73 2.58
N LEU A 23 -6.59 -8.96 2.07
CA LEU A 23 -5.53 -9.62 1.29
C LEU A 23 -5.49 -9.13 -0.17
N THR A 24 -6.47 -8.33 -0.57
CA THR A 24 -6.56 -7.68 -1.88
C THR A 24 -6.64 -6.16 -1.72
N ALA A 25 -6.01 -5.45 -2.65
CA ALA A 25 -6.08 -4.00 -2.72
C ALA A 25 -7.53 -3.49 -2.88
N ASP A 26 -7.90 -2.47 -2.10
CA ASP A 26 -9.19 -1.78 -2.21
C ASP A 26 -9.16 -0.76 -3.35
N PRO A 27 -10.06 -0.85 -4.35
CA PRO A 27 -10.09 0.08 -5.48
C PRO A 27 -10.22 1.55 -5.08
N THR A 28 -11.13 1.88 -4.15
CA THR A 28 -11.38 3.28 -3.78
C THR A 28 -10.16 3.92 -3.12
N ARG A 29 -9.46 3.17 -2.26
CA ARG A 29 -8.23 3.67 -1.62
C ARG A 29 -7.07 3.76 -2.61
N CYS A 30 -6.96 2.78 -3.50
CA CYS A 30 -5.90 2.77 -4.51
C CYS A 30 -6.08 3.87 -5.55
N ASP A 31 -7.31 4.17 -5.96
CA ASP A 31 -7.62 5.28 -6.87
C ASP A 31 -7.25 6.62 -6.22
N ALA A 32 -7.55 6.80 -4.92
CA ALA A 32 -7.14 7.98 -4.17
C ALA A 32 -5.61 8.13 -4.08
N LEU A 33 -4.86 7.03 -3.95
CA LEU A 33 -3.39 7.06 -3.96
C LEU A 33 -2.81 7.30 -5.35
N ALA A 34 -3.44 6.75 -6.39
CA ALA A 34 -3.04 6.89 -7.78
C ALA A 34 -3.20 8.34 -8.26
N GLY A 35 -4.28 9.00 -7.83
CA GLY A 35 -4.66 10.34 -8.28
C GLY A 35 -5.21 10.34 -9.70
N ASP A 36 -5.57 11.53 -10.20
CA ASP A 36 -6.32 11.68 -11.45
C ASP A 36 -5.51 11.36 -12.72
N ASP A 37 -4.18 11.42 -12.62
CA ASP A 37 -3.28 11.24 -13.77
C ASP A 37 -3.00 9.77 -14.12
N ARG A 38 -3.65 8.81 -13.45
CA ARG A 38 -3.36 7.38 -13.60
C ARG A 38 -4.62 6.61 -13.90
N GLN A 39 -4.58 5.82 -14.97
CA GLN A 39 -5.72 5.01 -15.40
C GLN A 39 -5.56 3.54 -14.97
N PRO A 40 -6.62 2.88 -14.48
CA PRO A 40 -6.62 1.46 -14.21
C PRO A 40 -6.27 0.65 -15.47
N THR A 41 -5.46 -0.40 -15.30
CA THR A 41 -5.05 -1.31 -16.37
C THR A 41 -4.99 -2.74 -15.84
N ALA A 42 -4.99 -3.72 -16.75
CA ALA A 42 -4.56 -5.07 -16.41
C ALA A 42 -3.10 -5.08 -15.94
N ALA A 43 -2.77 -6.10 -15.13
CA ALA A 43 -1.39 -6.40 -14.77
C ALA A 43 -0.56 -6.65 -16.04
N PRO A 44 0.67 -6.11 -16.13
CA PRO A 44 1.57 -6.45 -17.24
C PRO A 44 2.05 -7.90 -17.14
N ASP A 45 2.49 -8.47 -18.26
CA ASP A 45 3.07 -9.83 -18.29
C ASP A 45 4.28 -9.98 -17.36
N VAL A 46 5.00 -8.89 -17.08
CA VAL A 46 6.17 -8.81 -16.19
C VAL A 46 5.83 -8.37 -14.76
N ALA A 47 4.58 -8.52 -14.33
CA ALA A 47 4.10 -8.01 -13.05
C ALA A 47 4.83 -8.61 -11.85
N ALA A 48 5.14 -9.92 -11.89
CA ALA A 48 5.82 -10.61 -10.80
C ALA A 48 7.26 -10.09 -10.63
N GLU A 49 7.95 -9.81 -11.72
CA GLU A 49 9.30 -9.24 -11.74
C GLU A 49 9.30 -7.82 -11.18
N LEU A 50 8.33 -6.99 -11.60
CA LEU A 50 8.18 -5.63 -11.07
C LEU A 50 7.95 -5.62 -9.56
N LEU A 51 7.07 -6.48 -9.05
CA LEU A 51 6.83 -6.61 -7.61
C LEU A 51 8.07 -7.13 -6.87
N THR A 52 8.76 -8.12 -7.42
CA THR A 52 10.00 -8.66 -6.83
C THR A 52 11.08 -7.59 -6.71
N LEU A 53 11.23 -6.72 -7.71
CA LEU A 53 12.16 -5.59 -7.68
C LEU A 53 11.80 -4.55 -6.62
N ALA A 54 10.51 -4.41 -6.29
CA ALA A 54 10.04 -3.60 -5.19
C ALA A 54 10.14 -4.32 -3.82
N HIS A 55 10.76 -5.51 -3.78
CA HIS A 55 10.82 -6.39 -2.60
C HIS A 55 9.44 -6.78 -2.06
N VAL A 56 8.47 -6.89 -2.96
CA VAL A 56 7.09 -7.30 -2.65
C VAL A 56 6.93 -8.78 -2.99
N THR A 57 6.40 -9.55 -2.04
CA THR A 57 6.15 -11.00 -2.19
C THR A 57 4.68 -11.34 -2.50
N ALA A 58 3.81 -10.33 -2.67
CA ALA A 58 2.45 -10.57 -3.13
C ALA A 58 2.43 -11.14 -4.54
N ALA A 59 1.47 -12.02 -4.74
CA ALA A 59 1.07 -12.44 -6.06
C ALA A 59 0.44 -11.26 -6.83
N PRO A 60 0.75 -11.08 -8.13
CA PRO A 60 0.30 -9.93 -8.94
C PRO A 60 -1.20 -9.66 -8.93
N GLU A 61 -2.01 -10.71 -8.82
CA GLU A 61 -3.48 -10.65 -8.81
C GLU A 61 -4.06 -9.96 -7.56
N ARG A 62 -3.25 -9.78 -6.50
CA ARG A 62 -3.64 -9.06 -5.29
C ARG A 62 -3.45 -7.54 -5.39
N ALA A 63 -2.74 -7.09 -6.42
CA ALA A 63 -2.44 -5.69 -6.68
C ALA A 63 -3.42 -5.09 -7.70
N LEU A 64 -3.71 -3.81 -7.55
CA LEU A 64 -4.37 -3.01 -8.59
C LEU A 64 -3.33 -2.26 -9.41
N TRP A 65 -3.46 -2.30 -10.73
CA TRP A 65 -2.46 -1.78 -11.65
C TRP A 65 -2.95 -0.51 -12.34
N TYR A 66 -2.04 0.44 -12.49
CA TYR A 66 -2.31 1.74 -13.08
C TYR A 66 -1.24 2.10 -14.12
N LEU A 67 -1.64 2.89 -15.13
CA LEU A 67 -0.77 3.43 -16.17
C LEU A 67 -0.89 4.96 -16.21
N ALA A 68 0.25 5.65 -16.17
CA ALA A 68 0.33 7.09 -16.37
C ALA A 68 0.50 7.44 -17.87
N PRO A 69 0.19 8.68 -18.30
CA PRO A 69 0.32 9.15 -19.68
C PRO A 69 1.72 9.01 -20.27
N ASP A 70 2.75 9.07 -19.44
CA ASP A 70 4.16 8.89 -19.83
C ASP A 70 4.57 7.41 -19.97
N GLY A 71 3.62 6.48 -19.76
CA GLY A 71 3.85 5.04 -19.80
C GLY A 71 4.34 4.44 -18.47
N ALA A 72 4.50 5.24 -17.41
CA ALA A 72 4.91 4.71 -16.11
C ALA A 72 3.79 3.87 -15.48
N ARG A 73 4.16 2.68 -15.03
CA ARG A 73 3.22 1.75 -14.38
C ARG A 73 3.23 1.98 -12.88
N ALA A 74 2.12 1.67 -12.22
CA ALA A 74 2.09 1.58 -10.77
C ALA A 74 1.28 0.36 -10.31
N ALA A 75 1.67 -0.20 -9.16
CA ALA A 75 0.94 -1.25 -8.48
C ALA A 75 0.55 -0.75 -7.09
N CYS A 76 -0.74 -0.77 -6.80
CA CYS A 76 -1.28 -0.54 -5.46
C CYS A 76 -1.46 -1.88 -4.75
N LEU A 77 -0.89 -1.99 -3.55
CA LEU A 77 -0.89 -3.20 -2.75
C LEU A 77 -1.66 -2.97 -1.44
N PRO A 78 -2.33 -4.00 -0.90
CA PRO A 78 -2.99 -3.89 0.39
C PRO A 78 -1.96 -3.88 1.53
N ALA A 79 -2.36 -3.26 2.64
CA ALA A 79 -1.56 -3.06 3.85
C ALA A 79 -0.79 -4.31 4.33
N ALA A 80 -1.47 -5.47 4.33
CA ALA A 80 -0.90 -6.74 4.78
C ALA A 80 0.34 -7.19 4.00
N THR A 81 0.49 -6.72 2.77
CA THR A 81 1.49 -7.22 1.81
C THR A 81 2.89 -6.64 2.03
N VAL A 82 2.94 -5.40 2.52
CA VAL A 82 4.18 -4.61 2.66
C VAL A 82 4.49 -4.31 4.13
N GLY A 83 3.75 -4.91 5.06
CA GLY A 83 3.93 -4.70 6.50
C GLY A 83 3.64 -3.27 6.94
N THR A 84 2.79 -2.53 6.20
CA THR A 84 2.41 -1.15 6.52
C THR A 84 0.97 -1.08 7.01
N CYS A 85 0.61 0.02 7.68
CA CYS A 85 -0.73 0.21 8.24
C CYS A 85 -1.82 0.58 7.20
N GLY A 86 -1.45 0.79 5.93
CA GLY A 86 -2.36 1.22 4.86
C GLY A 86 -1.90 0.78 3.47
N HIS A 87 -2.71 1.10 2.45
CA HIS A 87 -2.38 0.77 1.06
C HIS A 87 -1.13 1.51 0.59
N VAL A 88 -0.41 0.89 -0.33
CA VAL A 88 0.85 1.43 -0.84
C VAL A 88 0.89 1.35 -2.36
N LEU A 89 1.14 2.49 -3.00
CA LEU A 89 1.32 2.61 -4.44
C LEU A 89 2.80 2.66 -4.79
N HIS A 90 3.29 1.63 -5.48
CA HIS A 90 4.63 1.56 -6.05
C HIS A 90 4.61 1.99 -7.51
N THR A 91 5.44 2.97 -7.88
CA THR A 91 5.58 3.41 -9.28
C THR A 91 6.84 2.81 -9.92
N PHE A 92 6.69 2.30 -11.14
CA PHE A 92 7.74 1.72 -11.97
C PHE A 92 7.92 2.59 -13.23
N GLN A 93 9.15 3.10 -13.45
CA GLN A 93 9.44 3.90 -14.63
C GLN A 93 9.54 3.02 -15.89
N PRO A 94 9.03 3.49 -17.04
CA PRO A 94 9.19 2.80 -18.31
C PRO A 94 10.67 2.89 -18.72
N GLN A 95 11.25 1.77 -19.13
CA GLN A 95 12.68 1.70 -19.46
C GLN A 95 12.98 2.52 -20.72
N VAL A 96 13.41 3.78 -20.57
CA VAL A 96 14.04 4.52 -21.66
C VAL A 96 15.55 4.24 -21.62
N HIS A 97 15.92 3.07 -22.15
CA HIS A 97 17.26 2.71 -22.62
C HIS A 97 18.48 2.92 -21.69
N ARG A 98 19.17 1.80 -21.41
CA ARG A 98 20.54 1.63 -20.88
C ARG A 98 20.68 1.52 -19.36
N MET A 99 21.03 0.30 -18.96
CA MET A 99 21.95 -0.08 -17.87
C MET A 99 22.16 0.98 -16.78
N TRP A 100 21.65 0.67 -15.57
CA TRP A 100 22.18 1.07 -14.25
C TRP A 100 21.43 2.10 -13.39
N ALA A 101 20.13 2.31 -13.58
CA ALA A 101 19.33 2.96 -12.52
C ALA A 101 17.90 2.43 -12.50
N TRP A 102 17.72 1.17 -12.10
CA TRP A 102 16.38 0.57 -11.98
C TRP A 102 15.79 0.70 -10.57
N SER A 103 16.60 1.10 -9.59
CA SER A 103 16.23 1.13 -8.16
C SER A 103 15.86 2.53 -7.71
N GLY A 104 14.62 2.92 -7.98
CA GLY A 104 14.09 4.20 -7.50
C GLY A 104 12.59 4.32 -7.71
N GLY A 105 11.83 3.24 -7.50
CA GLY A 105 10.37 3.32 -7.55
C GLY A 105 9.88 4.28 -6.46
N ALA A 106 9.22 5.37 -6.87
CA ALA A 106 8.57 6.26 -5.93
C ALA A 106 7.39 5.53 -5.28
N THR A 107 7.32 5.57 -3.95
CA THR A 107 6.28 4.91 -3.17
C THR A 107 5.39 5.96 -2.51
N ARG A 108 4.08 5.88 -2.69
CA ARG A 108 3.08 6.68 -1.94
C ARG A 108 2.31 5.77 -1.00
N ARG A 109 2.03 6.23 0.22
CA ARG A 109 1.39 5.45 1.27
C ARG A 109 0.18 6.18 1.80
N GLU A 110 -0.86 5.44 2.13
CA GLU A 110 -1.96 5.94 2.95
C GLU A 110 -1.43 6.28 4.35
N ALA A 111 -1.74 7.47 4.85
CA ALA A 111 -1.42 7.86 6.22
C ALA A 111 -2.47 7.24 7.16
N CYS A 112 -2.01 6.57 8.21
CA CYS A 112 -2.90 6.04 9.24
C CYS A 112 -2.98 7.05 10.37
N ALA A 113 -4.20 7.30 10.86
CA ALA A 113 -4.36 7.98 12.13
C ALA A 113 -3.94 7.01 13.25
N ASP A 114 -3.01 7.42 14.10
CA ASP A 114 -2.60 6.70 15.31
C ASP A 114 -3.74 6.66 16.36
#